data_AF-A0AAN8FCB8-F1
#
_entry.id   AF-A0AAN8FCB8-F1
#
_cell.length_a   1.000
_cell.length_b   1.000
_cell.length_c   1.000
_cell.angle_alpha   90.00
_cell.angle_beta   90.00
_cell.angle_gamma   90.00
#
_symmetry.space_group_name_H-M   'P 1'
#
loop_
_entity.id
_entity.type
_entity.pdbx_description
1 polymer ?
#
loop_
_entity_poly.entity_id
_entity_poly.type
_entity_poly.pdbx_seq_one_letter_code
_entity_poly.pdbx_strand_id
1 'polypeptide(L)'
;RCCIRELGTSLEFYYIESGNNPADIATRPLTKEPFSCSDWLSGPRWFNLKEANWPMESPSSPATETYDESQEGIDATPICAPTVKTLPQRRNSIIDLSRFRHYSQALRALTRAMKTLSQWIARVNAVNNRSIALTSLQHFSPDSELTSDEMKAAEHIILHEQTNDINIEELRAKHKDKNLFYDENHLIRAHCV
;
A
#
# COMPACT_ATOMS: atom_id res chain seq x y z
N ARG A 1 -3.32 14.30 -24.61
CA ARG A 1 -4.69 14.12 -24.10
C ARG A 1 -5.33 13.04 -24.95
N CYS A 2 -5.56 11.84 -24.43
CA CYS A 2 -6.24 10.77 -25.17
C CYS A 2 -7.73 10.94 -24.89
N CYS A 3 -8.51 11.38 -25.89
CA CYS A 3 -9.94 11.58 -25.73
C CYS A 3 -10.64 10.50 -26.56
N ILE A 4 -11.15 9.46 -25.88
CA ILE A 4 -11.87 8.32 -26.50
C ILE A 4 -13.08 8.78 -27.37
N ARG A 5 -13.57 10.01 -27.15
CA ARG A 5 -14.70 10.61 -27.89
C ARG A 5 -14.43 10.84 -29.39
N GLU A 6 -13.17 10.87 -29.84
CA GLU A 6 -12.83 11.10 -31.25
C GLU A 6 -13.16 9.91 -32.16
N LEU A 7 -13.49 8.74 -31.61
CA LEU A 7 -13.75 7.51 -32.36
C LEU A 7 -15.23 7.31 -32.73
N GLY A 8 -16.14 8.22 -32.37
CA GLY A 8 -17.57 8.09 -32.68
C GLY A 8 -18.29 6.97 -31.90
N THR A 9 -17.64 6.36 -30.92
CA THR A 9 -18.18 5.30 -30.07
C THR A 9 -18.94 5.89 -28.89
N SER A 10 -20.19 5.44 -28.67
CA SER A 10 -20.92 5.74 -27.43
C SER A 10 -20.25 5.01 -26.26
N LEU A 11 -19.96 5.73 -25.19
CA LEU A 11 -19.26 5.21 -24.01
C LEU A 11 -20.16 5.40 -22.79
N GLU A 12 -20.52 4.30 -22.16
CA GLU A 12 -21.29 4.27 -20.91
C GLU A 12 -20.39 3.76 -19.79
N PHE A 13 -20.47 4.41 -18.64
CA PHE A 13 -19.70 4.05 -17.45
C PHE A 13 -20.66 3.50 -16.40
N TYR A 14 -20.32 2.32 -15.91
CA TYR A 14 -21.06 1.65 -14.84
C TYR A 14 -20.16 1.53 -13.62
N TYR A 15 -20.78 1.61 -12.44
CA TYR A 15 -20.10 1.28 -11.21
C TYR A 15 -20.12 -0.23 -10.98
N ILE A 16 -18.97 -0.78 -10.61
CA ILE A 16 -18.79 -2.18 -10.20
C ILE A 16 -18.14 -2.14 -8.83
N GLU A 17 -18.72 -2.86 -7.87
CA GLU A 17 -18.14 -3.00 -6.53
C GLU A 17 -16.74 -3.64 -6.60
N SER A 18 -15.81 -3.18 -5.75
CA SER A 18 -14.41 -3.63 -5.70
C SER A 18 -14.21 -5.16 -5.71
N GLY A 19 -15.10 -5.93 -5.08
CA GLY A 19 -15.02 -7.39 -5.08
C GLY A 19 -15.19 -8.03 -6.46
N ASN A 20 -15.89 -7.34 -7.37
CA ASN A 20 -16.18 -7.78 -8.73
C ASN A 20 -15.35 -7.05 -9.79
N ASN A 21 -14.52 -6.08 -9.39
CA ASN A 21 -13.66 -5.32 -10.29
C ASN A 21 -12.34 -6.09 -10.55
N PRO A 22 -12.13 -6.68 -11.73
CA PRO A 22 -10.90 -7.40 -12.04
C PRO A 22 -9.67 -6.47 -12.03
N ALA A 23 -9.83 -5.17 -12.27
CA ALA A 23 -8.71 -4.21 -12.25
C ALA A 23 -8.13 -4.03 -10.83
N ASP A 24 -8.94 -4.23 -9.78
CA ASP A 24 -8.46 -4.21 -8.40
C ASP A 24 -7.48 -5.35 -8.15
N ILE A 25 -7.62 -6.49 -8.84
CA ILE A 25 -6.69 -7.63 -8.72
C ILE A 25 -5.32 -7.23 -9.27
N ALA A 26 -5.27 -6.54 -10.41
CA ALA A 26 -4.03 -6.11 -11.04
C ALA A 26 -3.26 -5.03 -10.26
N THR A 27 -3.98 -4.25 -9.44
CA THR A 27 -3.38 -3.20 -8.62
C THR A 27 -3.01 -3.67 -7.21
N ARG A 28 -3.41 -4.90 -6.82
CA ARG A 28 -3.05 -5.50 -5.53
C ARG A 28 -1.68 -6.19 -5.60
N PRO A 29 -0.87 -6.12 -4.54
CA PRO A 29 0.34 -6.93 -4.43
C PRO A 29 -0.03 -8.39 -4.14
N LEU A 30 -0.25 -9.16 -5.20
CA LEU A 30 -0.53 -10.60 -5.15
C LEU A 30 0.70 -11.41 -5.57
N THR A 31 0.87 -12.60 -5.02
CA THR A 31 1.88 -13.56 -5.50
C THR A 31 1.49 -14.12 -6.87
N LYS A 32 2.46 -14.73 -7.58
CA LYS A 32 2.29 -15.16 -8.98
C LYS A 32 1.19 -16.19 -9.16
N GLU A 33 1.08 -17.12 -8.21
CA GLU A 33 0.16 -18.25 -8.25
C GLU A 33 -1.32 -17.77 -8.25
N PRO A 34 -1.81 -17.00 -7.26
CA PRO A 34 -3.18 -16.48 -7.28
C PRO A 34 -3.42 -15.50 -8.43
N PHE A 35 -2.41 -14.76 -8.89
CA PHE A 35 -2.56 -13.88 -10.05
C PHE A 35 -2.82 -14.66 -11.34
N SER A 36 -2.11 -15.79 -11.54
CA SER A 36 -2.23 -16.61 -12.76
C SER A 36 -3.61 -17.23 -12.98
N CYS A 37 -4.37 -17.45 -11.91
CA CYS A 37 -5.73 -17.99 -11.95
C CYS A 37 -6.82 -16.91 -11.81
N SER A 38 -6.45 -15.63 -11.88
CA SER A 38 -7.36 -14.54 -11.57
C SER A 38 -8.26 -14.11 -12.74
N ASP A 39 -9.38 -13.49 -12.39
CA ASP A 39 -10.33 -12.89 -13.31
C ASP A 39 -9.75 -11.69 -14.08
N TRP A 40 -8.58 -11.17 -13.69
CA TRP A 40 -7.87 -10.14 -14.48
C TRP A 40 -7.35 -10.70 -15.81
N LEU A 41 -6.79 -11.92 -15.80
CA LEU A 41 -6.24 -12.54 -17.01
C LEU A 41 -7.31 -13.28 -17.81
N SER A 42 -8.25 -13.92 -17.13
CA SER A 42 -9.31 -14.72 -17.76
C SER A 42 -10.58 -13.94 -18.08
N GLY A 43 -10.68 -12.71 -17.58
CA GLY A 43 -11.89 -11.91 -17.63
C GLY A 43 -12.86 -12.25 -16.49
N PRO A 44 -13.72 -11.31 -16.09
CA PRO A 44 -14.76 -11.56 -15.09
C PRO A 44 -15.70 -12.68 -15.49
N ARG A 45 -15.93 -13.64 -14.59
CA ARG A 45 -16.82 -14.78 -14.85
C ARG A 45 -18.25 -14.37 -15.14
N TRP A 46 -18.69 -13.24 -14.56
CA TRP A 46 -20.04 -12.72 -14.74
C TRP A 46 -20.30 -12.22 -16.17
N PHE A 47 -19.29 -12.04 -17.03
CA PHE A 47 -19.51 -11.81 -18.47
C PHE A 47 -20.17 -13.01 -19.17
N ASN A 48 -20.08 -14.22 -18.60
CA ASN A 48 -20.78 -15.39 -19.11
C ASN A 48 -22.28 -15.41 -18.71
N LEU A 49 -22.68 -14.52 -17.80
CA LEU A 49 -24.07 -14.35 -17.39
C LEU A 49 -24.78 -13.37 -18.33
N LYS A 50 -26.12 -13.43 -18.35
CA LYS A 50 -26.93 -12.41 -19.01
C LYS A 50 -26.66 -11.05 -18.37
N GLU A 51 -26.68 -9.99 -19.19
CA GLU A 51 -26.41 -8.61 -18.77
C GLU A 51 -27.25 -8.14 -17.58
N ALA A 52 -28.51 -8.58 -17.50
CA ALA A 52 -29.40 -8.30 -16.37
C ALA A 52 -28.90 -8.85 -15.01
N ASN A 53 -27.94 -9.77 -15.02
CA ASN A 53 -27.34 -10.38 -13.83
C ASN A 53 -25.91 -9.89 -13.60
N TRP A 54 -25.44 -8.90 -14.34
CA TRP A 54 -24.12 -8.31 -14.11
C TRP A 54 -24.14 -7.52 -12.81
N PRO A 55 -23.04 -7.55 -12.02
CA PRO A 55 -22.94 -6.80 -10.77
C PRO A 55 -22.62 -5.33 -11.04
N MET A 56 -23.48 -4.67 -11.82
CA MET A 56 -23.33 -3.28 -12.25
C MET A 56 -24.48 -2.44 -11.74
N GLU A 57 -24.16 -1.27 -11.19
CA GLU A 57 -25.17 -0.28 -10.82
C GLU A 57 -25.32 0.73 -11.96
N SER A 58 -26.57 0.94 -12.40
CA SER A 58 -26.85 1.95 -13.42
C SER A 58 -26.66 3.35 -12.84
N PRO A 59 -26.06 4.30 -13.59
CA PRO A 59 -25.93 5.69 -13.15
C PRO A 59 -27.28 6.42 -12.95
N SER A 60 -28.40 5.79 -13.33
CA SER A 60 -29.76 6.32 -13.22
C SER A 60 -30.49 5.98 -11.92
N SER A 61 -29.80 5.44 -10.92
CA SER A 61 -30.34 5.34 -9.56
C SER A 61 -29.97 6.64 -8.83
N PRO A 62 -30.86 7.65 -8.68
CA PRO A 62 -30.58 8.71 -7.75
C PRO A 62 -30.50 8.05 -6.37
N ALA A 63 -29.28 7.90 -5.86
CA ALA A 63 -29.07 7.76 -4.44
C ALA A 63 -29.83 8.93 -3.83
N THR A 64 -30.97 8.64 -3.20
CA THR A 64 -31.73 9.63 -2.44
C THR A 64 -30.94 9.86 -1.16
N GLU A 65 -29.80 10.51 -1.29
CA GLU A 65 -29.16 11.19 -0.19
C GLU A 65 -29.85 12.55 -0.15
N THR A 66 -30.88 12.66 0.69
CA THR A 66 -31.44 13.94 1.12
C THR A 66 -30.32 14.73 1.78
N TYR A 67 -29.59 15.50 0.99
CA TYR A 67 -28.75 16.58 1.46
C TYR A 67 -29.58 17.86 1.41
N ASP A 68 -29.78 18.42 2.60
CA ASP A 68 -30.39 19.73 2.82
C ASP A 68 -29.53 20.79 2.13
N GLU A 69 -30.07 21.42 1.07
CA GLU A 69 -29.43 22.52 0.36
C GLU A 69 -29.52 23.80 1.20
N SER A 70 -28.43 24.16 1.88
CA SER A 70 -28.12 25.56 2.16
C SER A 70 -26.81 25.92 1.47
N GLN A 71 -26.93 26.71 0.40
CA GLN A 71 -25.82 27.26 -0.37
C GLN A 71 -24.94 28.18 0.47
N GLU A 72 -23.62 28.06 0.30
CA GLU A 72 -22.72 29.21 0.06
C GLU A 72 -21.29 28.74 -0.27
N GLY A 73 -20.69 29.34 -1.30
CA GLY A 73 -19.25 29.63 -1.32
C GLY A 73 -18.33 28.61 -2.00
N ILE A 74 -17.77 29.04 -3.13
CA ILE A 74 -16.64 28.46 -3.87
C ILE A 74 -15.48 28.08 -2.94
N ASP A 75 -15.03 26.82 -2.95
CA ASP A 75 -13.60 26.51 -2.89
C ASP A 75 -13.30 25.07 -3.34
N ALA A 76 -12.14 24.91 -3.98
CA ALA A 76 -11.66 23.68 -4.59
C ALA A 76 -11.79 22.47 -3.65
N THR A 77 -12.47 21.41 -4.09
CA THR A 77 -12.58 20.15 -3.36
C THR A 77 -11.19 19.55 -3.13
N PRO A 78 -10.71 19.43 -1.88
CA PRO A 78 -9.55 18.62 -1.60
C PRO A 78 -9.95 17.16 -1.82
N ILE A 79 -9.13 16.45 -2.59
CA ILE A 79 -9.16 14.99 -2.75
C ILE A 79 -9.41 14.37 -1.37
N CYS A 80 -10.46 13.56 -1.24
CA CYS A 80 -10.78 12.81 -0.03
C CYS A 80 -9.59 11.95 0.39
N ALA A 81 -8.75 12.47 1.28
CA ALA A 81 -7.93 11.62 2.12
C ALA A 81 -8.88 10.92 3.10
N PRO A 82 -8.84 9.59 3.24
CA PRO A 82 -9.60 8.94 4.28
C PRO A 82 -9.19 9.55 5.62
N THR A 83 -10.17 10.01 6.39
CA THR A 83 -9.97 10.46 7.77
C THR A 83 -9.35 9.31 8.55
N VAL A 84 -8.02 9.30 8.63
CA VAL A 84 -7.28 8.45 9.54
C VAL A 84 -7.70 8.93 10.92
N LYS A 85 -8.55 8.14 11.59
CA LYS A 85 -8.73 8.27 13.04
C LYS A 85 -7.32 8.33 13.61
N THR A 86 -6.96 9.47 14.17
CA THR A 86 -5.64 9.72 14.77
C THR A 86 -5.36 8.56 15.70
N LEU A 87 -4.50 7.63 15.25
CA LEU A 87 -3.96 6.61 16.15
C LEU A 87 -3.36 7.36 17.34
N PRO A 88 -3.49 6.85 18.57
CA PRO A 88 -2.86 7.46 19.72
C PRO A 88 -1.39 7.73 19.36
N GLN A 89 -0.98 8.99 19.53
CA GLN A 89 0.37 9.48 19.21
C GLN A 89 1.39 8.40 19.56
N ARG A 90 2.12 7.92 18.53
CA ARG A 90 3.21 6.98 18.71
C ARG A 90 4.22 7.60 19.66
N ARG A 91 4.21 7.15 20.91
CA ARG A 91 5.19 7.57 21.89
C ARG A 91 6.48 6.83 21.51
N ASN A 92 7.35 7.52 20.76
CA ASN A 92 8.75 7.14 20.47
C ASN A 92 8.98 6.26 19.22
N SER A 93 8.37 6.59 18.08
CA SER A 93 8.84 6.06 16.80
C SER A 93 10.27 6.53 16.51
N ILE A 94 11.15 5.60 16.12
CA ILE A 94 12.52 5.92 15.70
C ILE A 94 12.50 6.69 14.37
N ILE A 95 11.47 6.46 13.54
CA ILE A 95 11.34 7.01 12.19
C ILE A 95 10.08 7.86 12.10
N ASP A 96 10.26 9.18 12.25
CA ASP A 96 9.19 10.14 12.06
C ASP A 96 8.94 10.39 10.56
N LEU A 97 8.01 9.63 9.98
CA LEU A 97 7.63 9.74 8.58
C LEU A 97 6.97 11.08 8.23
N SER A 98 6.43 11.82 9.22
CA SER A 98 5.79 13.13 9.00
C SER A 98 6.77 14.20 8.50
N ARG A 99 8.08 13.98 8.70
CA ARG A 99 9.16 14.87 8.25
C ARG A 99 9.42 14.79 6.74
N PHE A 100 8.86 13.79 6.06
CA PHE A 100 9.11 13.55 4.65
C PHE A 100 7.86 13.82 3.83
N ARG A 101 8.03 14.52 2.70
CA ARG A 101 6.89 14.83 1.80
C ARG A 101 6.44 13.60 1.03
N HIS A 102 7.37 12.71 0.71
CA HIS A 102 7.12 11.50 -0.08
C HIS A 102 7.79 10.29 0.56
N TYR A 103 7.15 9.12 0.44
CA TYR A 103 7.72 7.86 0.94
C TYR A 103 9.09 7.56 0.34
N SER A 104 9.28 7.83 -0.96
CA SER A 104 10.57 7.70 -1.63
C SER A 104 11.68 8.56 -1.01
N GLN A 105 11.32 9.70 -0.41
CA GLN A 105 12.26 10.58 0.27
C GLN A 105 12.70 9.98 1.61
N ALA A 106 11.75 9.45 2.39
CA ALA A 106 12.05 8.73 3.62
C ALA A 106 12.94 7.52 3.35
N LEU A 107 12.63 6.76 2.28
CA LEU A 107 13.37 5.57 1.88
C LEU A 107 14.83 5.90 1.54
N ARG A 108 15.05 6.93 0.72
CA ARG A 108 16.41 7.39 0.37
C ARG A 108 17.17 7.92 1.60
N ALA A 109 16.50 8.66 2.48
CA ALA A 109 17.11 9.19 3.69
C ALA A 109 17.56 8.05 4.63
N LEU A 110 16.68 7.07 4.87
CA LEU A 110 17.01 5.91 5.69
C LEU A 110 18.12 5.07 5.06
N THR A 111 18.06 4.81 3.74
CA THR A 111 19.10 4.05 3.03
C THR A 111 20.48 4.69 3.22
N ARG A 112 20.58 6.02 3.09
CA ARG A 112 21.82 6.76 3.33
C ARG A 112 22.29 6.69 4.78
N ALA A 113 21.36 6.79 5.74
CA ALA A 113 21.69 6.64 7.16
C ALA A 113 22.23 5.24 7.47
N MET A 114 21.60 4.18 6.92
CA MET A 114 22.04 2.80 7.11
C MET A 114 23.40 2.51 6.46
N LYS A 115 23.67 3.03 5.26
CA LYS A 115 25.01 2.95 4.65
C LYS A 115 26.08 3.65 5.51
N THR A 116 25.75 4.82 6.06
CA THR A 116 26.66 5.56 6.97
C THR A 116 26.93 4.76 8.25
N LEU A 117 25.90 4.15 8.83
CA LEU A 117 26.03 3.29 10.01
C LEU A 117 26.87 2.03 9.70
N SER A 118 26.65 1.39 8.55
CA SER A 118 27.45 0.25 8.07
C SER A 118 28.93 0.62 7.96
N GLN A 119 29.24 1.77 7.35
CA GLN A 119 30.61 2.31 7.27
C GLN A 119 31.23 2.55 8.66
N TRP A 120 30.47 3.10 9.61
CA TRP A 120 30.97 3.33 10.96
C TRP A 120 31.25 2.03 11.70
N ILE A 121 30.36 1.05 11.60
CA ILE A 121 30.55 -0.27 12.21
C ILE A 121 31.78 -0.96 11.63
N ALA A 122 31.98 -0.91 10.30
CA ALA A 122 33.17 -1.45 9.66
C ALA A 122 34.46 -0.82 10.23
N ARG A 123 34.47 0.51 10.42
CA ARG A 123 35.60 1.24 11.01
C ARG A 123 35.83 0.87 12.47
N VAL A 124 34.77 0.76 13.28
CA VAL A 124 34.88 0.38 14.69
C VAL A 124 35.41 -1.05 14.83
N ASN A 125 34.88 -1.98 14.02
CA ASN A 125 35.32 -3.38 14.02
C ASN A 125 36.77 -3.56 13.57
N ALA A 126 37.30 -2.64 12.74
CA ALA A 126 38.71 -2.67 12.32
C ALA A 126 39.67 -2.27 13.46
N VAL A 127 39.22 -1.48 14.43
CA VAL A 127 40.06 -0.95 15.52
C VAL A 127 39.82 -1.71 16.84
N ASN A 128 38.64 -2.30 17.02
CA ASN A 128 38.21 -2.88 18.28
C ASN A 128 38.31 -4.42 18.26
N ASN A 129 38.66 -5.04 19.40
CA ASN A 129 38.71 -6.50 19.53
C ASN A 129 37.32 -7.16 19.59
N ARG A 130 36.25 -6.37 19.68
CA ARG A 130 34.86 -6.86 19.71
C ARG A 130 34.17 -6.50 18.40
N SER A 131 33.76 -7.52 17.65
CA SER A 131 32.98 -7.35 16.42
C SER A 131 31.52 -7.04 16.72
N ILE A 132 31.03 -5.93 16.17
CA ILE A 132 29.62 -5.56 16.14
C ILE A 132 29.06 -6.11 14.83
N ALA A 133 28.14 -7.07 14.91
CA ALA A 133 27.43 -7.63 13.76
C ALA A 133 25.93 -7.34 13.90
N LEU A 134 25.36 -6.63 12.93
CA LEU A 134 23.93 -6.37 12.85
C LEU A 134 23.39 -6.98 11.55
N THR A 135 22.49 -7.97 11.68
CA THR A 135 21.91 -8.69 10.53
C THR A 135 21.22 -7.74 9.55
N SER A 136 20.50 -6.74 10.07
CA SER A 136 19.81 -5.74 9.27
C SER A 136 20.73 -4.87 8.42
N LEU A 137 22.03 -4.79 8.76
CA LEU A 137 23.00 -3.96 8.04
C LEU A 137 23.79 -4.71 6.95
N GLN A 138 23.64 -6.04 6.85
CA GLN A 138 24.38 -6.84 5.87
C GLN A 138 24.09 -6.45 4.42
N HIS A 139 22.92 -5.89 4.16
CA HIS A 139 22.48 -5.47 2.82
C HIS A 139 23.03 -4.10 2.39
N PHE A 140 23.68 -3.36 3.28
CA PHE A 140 24.13 -2.00 3.01
C PHE A 140 25.64 -1.98 2.76
N SER A 141 26.01 -1.77 1.50
CA SER A 141 27.40 -1.63 1.11
C SER A 141 27.87 -0.18 1.30
N PRO A 142 29.11 0.03 1.75
CA PRO A 142 29.71 1.35 1.77
C PRO A 142 29.99 1.90 0.36
N ASP A 143 29.97 1.07 -0.68
CA ASP A 143 30.23 1.47 -2.07
C ASP A 143 29.14 2.41 -2.61
N SER A 144 29.56 3.33 -3.49
CA SER A 144 28.70 4.44 -3.90
C SER A 144 27.66 4.04 -4.94
N GLU A 145 26.62 4.89 -5.01
CA GLU A 145 25.29 4.67 -5.59
C GLU A 145 24.32 3.90 -4.69
N LEU A 146 23.05 4.31 -4.76
CA LEU A 146 21.94 3.69 -4.04
C LEU A 146 21.42 2.56 -4.90
N THR A 147 21.48 1.34 -4.39
CA THR A 147 20.94 0.19 -5.11
C THR A 147 19.47 -0.04 -4.79
N SER A 148 18.74 -0.69 -5.69
CA SER A 148 17.34 -1.05 -5.44
C SER A 148 17.21 -2.00 -4.25
N ASP A 149 18.19 -2.88 -4.01
CA ASP A 149 18.11 -3.87 -2.95
C ASP A 149 18.35 -3.25 -1.56
N GLU A 150 19.25 -2.26 -1.48
CA GLU A 150 19.40 -1.43 -0.27
C GLU A 150 18.13 -0.63 0.03
N MET A 151 17.47 -0.10 -1.01
CA MET A 151 16.19 0.58 -0.85
C MET A 151 15.09 -0.38 -0.37
N LYS A 152 15.01 -1.61 -0.90
CA LYS A 152 14.07 -2.63 -0.39
C LYS A 152 14.35 -2.98 1.07
N ALA A 153 15.63 -3.13 1.45
CA ALA A 153 16.00 -3.40 2.84
C ALA A 153 15.58 -2.25 3.77
N ALA A 154 15.73 -0.99 3.33
CA ALA A 154 15.24 0.17 4.07
C ALA A 154 13.70 0.20 4.17
N GLU A 155 12.99 -0.20 3.12
CA GLU A 155 11.53 -0.30 3.13
C GLU A 155 11.07 -1.33 4.16
N HIS A 156 11.71 -2.49 4.22
CA HIS A 156 11.45 -3.50 5.24
C HIS A 156 11.61 -2.96 6.67
N ILE A 157 12.67 -2.18 6.93
CA ILE A 157 12.89 -1.57 8.25
C ILE A 157 11.76 -0.61 8.61
N ILE A 158 11.33 0.23 7.67
CA ILE A 158 10.21 1.16 7.89
C ILE A 158 8.95 0.36 8.16
N LEU A 159 8.58 -0.58 7.28
CA LEU A 159 7.35 -1.34 7.42
C LEU A 159 7.29 -2.09 8.75
N HIS A 160 8.38 -2.76 9.13
CA HIS A 160 8.47 -3.46 10.40
C HIS A 160 8.26 -2.52 11.59
N GLU A 161 8.91 -1.35 11.61
CA GLU A 161 8.73 -0.36 12.67
C GLU A 161 7.27 0.16 12.73
N GLN A 162 6.63 0.35 11.58
CA GLN A 162 5.27 0.84 11.50
C GLN A 162 4.23 -0.21 11.93
N THR A 163 4.52 -1.49 11.76
CA THR A 163 3.62 -2.60 12.11
C THR A 163 3.90 -3.22 13.48
N ASN A 164 5.02 -2.89 14.12
CA ASN A 164 5.49 -3.54 15.36
C ASN A 164 4.47 -3.48 16.51
N ASP A 165 3.70 -2.40 16.60
CA ASP A 165 2.71 -2.19 17.68
C ASP A 165 1.31 -2.71 17.31
N ILE A 166 1.13 -3.32 16.13
CA ILE A 166 -0.17 -3.82 15.69
C ILE A 166 -0.40 -5.21 16.29
N ASN A 167 -1.43 -5.33 17.14
CA ASN A 167 -1.87 -6.63 17.61
C ASN A 167 -2.69 -7.35 16.53
N ILE A 168 -2.12 -8.40 15.92
CA ILE A 168 -2.78 -9.16 14.86
C ILE A 168 -4.08 -9.84 15.34
N GLU A 169 -4.17 -10.25 16.60
CA GLU A 169 -5.37 -10.90 17.14
C GLU A 169 -6.54 -9.92 17.28
N GLU A 170 -6.26 -8.69 17.68
CA GLU A 170 -7.26 -7.61 17.66
C GLU A 170 -7.72 -7.31 16.23
N LEU A 171 -6.78 -7.30 15.28
CA LEU A 171 -7.08 -7.06 13.87
C LEU A 171 -7.95 -8.19 13.27
N ARG A 172 -7.67 -9.45 13.63
CA ARG A 172 -8.47 -10.64 13.27
C ARG A 172 -9.87 -10.58 13.86
N ALA A 173 -10.01 -10.18 15.12
CA ALA A 173 -11.32 -10.05 15.77
C ALA A 173 -12.20 -9.01 15.05
N LYS A 174 -11.59 -7.94 14.52
CA LYS A 174 -12.28 -6.86 13.81
C LYS A 174 -12.60 -7.19 12.35
N HIS A 175 -11.76 -7.98 11.68
CA HIS A 175 -11.88 -8.32 10.26
C HIS A 175 -12.06 -9.83 10.06
N LYS A 176 -13.23 -10.35 10.45
CA LYS A 176 -13.56 -11.78 10.38
C LYS A 176 -13.67 -12.33 8.95
N ASP A 177 -13.88 -11.45 7.99
CA ASP A 177 -13.95 -11.72 6.55
C ASP A 177 -12.57 -11.92 5.90
N LYS A 178 -11.48 -11.66 6.64
CA LYS A 178 -10.11 -11.69 6.12
C LYS A 178 -9.26 -12.67 6.91
N ASN A 179 -8.47 -13.47 6.21
CA ASN A 179 -7.42 -14.24 6.85
C ASN A 179 -6.15 -13.38 6.96
N LEU A 180 -5.83 -12.98 8.19
CA LEU A 180 -4.67 -12.16 8.52
C LEU A 180 -3.54 -13.03 9.06
N PHE A 181 -2.32 -12.88 8.56
CA PHE A 181 -1.17 -13.67 8.96
C PHE A 181 0.14 -12.88 8.81
N TYR A 182 1.21 -13.32 9.47
CA TYR A 182 2.55 -12.78 9.25
C TYR A 182 3.24 -13.52 8.12
N ASP A 183 3.91 -12.80 7.21
CA ASP A 183 4.79 -13.41 6.21
C ASP A 183 6.19 -13.72 6.76
N GLU A 184 7.07 -14.25 5.90
CA GLU A 184 8.47 -14.59 6.22
C GLU A 184 9.29 -13.38 6.70
N ASN A 185 8.85 -12.16 6.38
CA ASN A 185 9.49 -10.92 6.77
C ASN A 185 8.80 -10.28 8.00
N HIS A 186 7.95 -11.02 8.70
CA HIS A 186 7.16 -10.56 9.84
C HIS A 186 6.25 -9.37 9.51
N LEU A 187 5.82 -9.22 8.26
CA LEU A 187 4.84 -8.23 7.85
C LEU A 187 3.44 -8.83 7.90
N ILE A 188 2.47 -8.04 8.36
CA ILE A 188 1.06 -8.45 8.39
C ILE A 188 0.51 -8.45 6.96
N ARG A 189 -0.01 -9.59 6.51
CA ARG A 189 -0.68 -9.81 5.23
C ARG A 189 -2.13 -10.19 5.45
N ALA A 190 -2.96 -9.93 4.44
CA ALA A 190 -4.38 -10.27 4.43
C ALA A 190 -4.75 -10.91 3.10
N HIS A 191 -5.53 -11.98 3.12
CA HIS A 191 -6.25 -12.46 1.93
C HIS A 191 -7.75 -12.56 2.21
N CYS A 192 -8.56 -12.31 1.19
CA CYS A 192 -9.99 -12.55 1.27
C CYS A 192 -10.23 -14.07 1.35
N VAL A 193 -11.24 -14.45 2.13
CA VAL A 193 -11.73 -15.84 2.21
C VAL A 193 -12.84 -16.03 1.19
#